data_AF-A0A7W9STV8-F1
#
_entry.id   AF-A0A7W9STV8-F1
#
_cell.length_a   1.000
_cell.length_b   1.000
_cell.length_c   1.000
_cell.angle_alpha   90.00
_cell.angle_beta   90.00
_cell.angle_gamma   90.00
#
_symmetry.space_group_name_H-M   'P 1'
#
loop_
_entity.id
_entity.type
_entity.pdbx_description
1 polymer ?
#
loop_
_entity_poly.entity_id
_entity_poly.type
_entity_poly.pdbx_seq_one_letter_code
_entity_poly.pdbx_strand_id
1 'polypeptide(L)'
;MAARQMEDVWRRFKGSGDSRARDAIINNYAYLVKITAGRVVSNLPPNLEREDLYTAGSMGLIKAVDQFDPGRQVKFETYAIALIRGAILESLREEDWVPRSIRERAKTLERAFFELELSLGRPPKED
;
A
#
# COMPACT_ATOMS: atom_id res chain seq x y z
N MET A 1 -17.25 5.26 -5.62
CA MET A 1 -18.35 5.61 -4.71
C MET A 1 -18.30 7.10 -4.38
N ALA A 2 -19.41 7.72 -3.96
CA ALA A 2 -19.38 9.10 -3.46
C ALA A 2 -18.60 9.17 -2.12
N ALA A 3 -17.93 10.30 -1.84
CA ALA A 3 -17.08 10.46 -0.64
C ALA A 3 -17.84 10.17 0.67
N ARG A 4 -19.06 10.72 0.82
CA ARG A 4 -19.93 10.49 1.98
C ARG A 4 -20.32 9.02 2.17
N GLN A 5 -20.48 8.29 1.07
CA GLN A 5 -20.79 6.85 1.12
C GLN A 5 -19.59 6.05 1.63
N MET A 6 -18.37 6.43 1.22
CA MET A 6 -17.14 5.78 1.67
C MET A 6 -16.86 6.03 3.16
N GLU A 7 -17.13 7.24 3.66
CA GLU A 7 -17.02 7.56 5.09
C GLU A 7 -17.91 6.66 5.96
N ASP A 8 -19.14 6.41 5.53
CA ASP A 8 -20.06 5.52 6.25
C ASP A 8 -19.57 4.06 6.26
N VAL A 9 -19.06 3.59 5.13
CA VAL A 9 -18.47 2.25 5.01
C VAL A 9 -17.27 2.10 5.95
N TRP A 10 -16.37 3.10 6.01
CA TRP A 10 -15.26 3.10 6.96
C TRP A 10 -15.72 3.12 8.41
N ARG A 11 -16.75 3.91 8.74
CA ARG A 11 -17.32 3.98 10.10
C ARG A 11 -17.86 2.63 10.53
N ARG A 12 -18.59 1.92 9.66
CA ARG A 12 -19.12 0.58 9.94
C ARG A 12 -17.98 -0.43 10.15
N PHE A 13 -16.98 -0.42 9.29
CA PHE A 13 -15.84 -1.33 9.45
C PHE A 13 -15.09 -1.07 10.76
N LYS A 14 -14.70 0.19 11.05
CA LYS A 14 -13.91 0.51 12.24
C LYS A 14 -14.71 0.52 13.54
N GLY A 15 -16.01 0.77 13.48
CA GLY A 15 -16.88 0.81 14.64
C GLY A 15 -17.43 -0.55 15.07
N SER A 16 -17.82 -1.41 14.12
CA SER A 16 -18.48 -2.68 14.42
C SER A 16 -17.78 -3.91 13.83
N GLY A 17 -16.64 -3.76 13.16
CA GLY A 17 -15.93 -4.87 12.53
C GLY A 17 -16.67 -5.48 11.34
N ASP A 18 -17.55 -4.73 10.68
CA ASP A 18 -18.39 -5.23 9.59
C ASP A 18 -17.55 -5.73 8.40
N SER A 19 -17.59 -7.05 8.14
CA SER A 19 -16.82 -7.70 7.08
C SER A 19 -17.27 -7.27 5.69
N ARG A 20 -18.55 -7.01 5.46
CA ARG A 20 -19.04 -6.51 4.17
C ARG A 20 -18.53 -5.11 3.89
N ALA A 21 -18.45 -4.29 4.95
CA ALA A 21 -17.86 -2.95 4.84
C ALA A 21 -16.36 -3.04 4.53
N ARG A 22 -15.64 -3.95 5.18
CA ARG A 22 -14.23 -4.24 4.88
C ARG A 22 -14.02 -4.63 3.41
N ASP A 23 -14.81 -5.57 2.91
CA ASP A 23 -14.72 -6.04 1.53
C ASP A 23 -15.06 -4.92 0.53
N ALA A 24 -16.05 -4.09 0.84
CA ALA A 24 -16.39 -2.92 0.02
C ALA A 24 -15.24 -1.92 -0.08
N ILE A 25 -14.48 -1.70 1.01
CA ILE A 25 -13.29 -0.84 1.01
C ILE A 25 -12.21 -1.46 0.14
N ILE A 26 -11.88 -2.74 0.36
CA ILE A 26 -10.84 -3.45 -0.40
C ILE A 26 -11.15 -3.37 -1.90
N ASN A 27 -12.39 -3.70 -2.30
CA ASN A 27 -12.81 -3.68 -3.70
C ASN A 27 -12.75 -2.26 -4.29
N ASN A 28 -13.15 -1.23 -3.54
CA ASN A 28 -13.08 0.16 -4.01
C ASN A 28 -11.64 0.61 -4.28
N TYR A 29 -10.66 0.12 -3.52
CA TYR A 29 -9.26 0.52 -3.63
C TYR A 29 -8.36 -0.50 -4.34
N ALA A 30 -8.90 -1.64 -4.79
CA ALA A 30 -8.15 -2.69 -5.50
C ALA A 30 -7.37 -2.15 -6.72
N TYR A 31 -7.87 -1.10 -7.37
CA TYR A 31 -7.21 -0.45 -8.49
C TYR A 31 -5.80 0.11 -8.14
N LEU A 32 -5.56 0.46 -6.87
CA LEU A 32 -4.26 0.95 -6.40
C LEU A 32 -3.16 -0.10 -6.56
N VAL A 33 -3.51 -1.39 -6.44
CA VAL A 33 -2.56 -2.50 -6.62
C VAL A 33 -2.00 -2.48 -8.04
N LYS A 34 -2.89 -2.41 -9.05
CA LYS A 34 -2.50 -2.38 -10.46
C LYS A 34 -1.65 -1.15 -10.79
N ILE A 35 -2.05 0.04 -10.30
CA ILE A 35 -1.31 1.28 -10.52
C ILE A 35 0.09 1.20 -9.88
N THR A 36 0.17 0.72 -8.64
CA THR A 36 1.42 0.68 -7.89
C THR A 36 2.37 -0.35 -8.49
N ALA A 37 1.90 -1.56 -8.80
CA ALA A 37 2.70 -2.60 -9.44
C ALA A 37 3.30 -2.13 -10.77
N GLY A 38 2.51 -1.46 -11.62
CA GLY A 38 3.00 -0.92 -12.88
C GLY A 38 4.05 0.20 -12.74
N ARG A 39 4.09 0.91 -11.60
CA ARG A 39 5.10 1.93 -11.30
C ARG A 39 6.37 1.37 -10.69
N VAL A 40 6.24 0.30 -9.89
CA VAL A 40 7.39 -0.33 -9.21
C VAL A 40 8.26 -1.08 -10.22
N VAL A 41 7.64 -1.74 -11.19
CA VAL A 41 8.34 -2.54 -12.18
C VAL A 41 7.98 -2.12 -13.60
N SER A 42 8.90 -1.40 -14.25
CA SER A 42 8.76 -1.05 -15.67
C SER A 42 9.07 -2.24 -16.59
N ASN A 43 9.97 -3.15 -16.16
CA ASN A 43 10.33 -4.39 -16.85
C ASN A 43 10.51 -5.51 -15.80
N LEU A 44 9.70 -6.57 -15.91
CA LEU A 44 9.85 -7.78 -15.12
C LEU A 44 10.94 -8.69 -15.72
N PRO A 45 11.59 -9.54 -14.90
CA PRO A 45 12.41 -10.61 -15.42
C PRO A 45 11.54 -11.70 -16.06
N PRO A 46 12.11 -12.61 -16.86
CA PRO A 46 11.35 -13.65 -17.53
C PRO A 46 10.68 -14.66 -16.60
N ASN A 47 11.21 -14.82 -15.38
CA ASN A 47 10.77 -15.82 -14.39
C ASN A 47 9.73 -15.29 -13.40
N LEU A 48 9.36 -14.01 -13.47
CA LEU A 48 8.40 -13.42 -12.55
C LEU A 48 7.18 -12.96 -13.30
N GLU A 49 6.00 -13.30 -12.78
CA GLU A 49 4.75 -12.95 -13.41
C GLU A 49 4.15 -11.69 -12.79
N ARG A 50 3.37 -10.95 -13.60
CA ARG A 50 2.64 -9.78 -13.09
C ARG A 50 1.60 -10.17 -12.03
N GLU A 51 1.12 -11.40 -12.07
CA GLU A 51 0.16 -11.94 -11.11
C GLU A 51 0.77 -12.07 -9.70
N ASP A 52 2.06 -12.39 -9.59
CA ASP A 52 2.78 -12.41 -8.32
C ASP A 52 2.82 -11.03 -7.68
N LEU A 53 3.11 -9.99 -8.48
CA LEU A 53 3.08 -8.60 -8.03
C LEU A 53 1.69 -8.18 -7.56
N TYR A 54 0.63 -8.60 -8.26
CA TYR A 54 -0.73 -8.28 -7.87
C TYR A 54 -1.13 -9.00 -6.59
N THR A 55 -0.70 -10.25 -6.40
CA THR A 55 -0.94 -11.01 -5.18
C THR A 55 -0.25 -10.35 -3.99
N ALA A 56 1.05 -10.08 -4.10
CA ALA A 56 1.82 -9.38 -3.06
C ALA A 56 1.25 -7.99 -2.76
N GLY A 57 0.94 -7.21 -3.80
CA GLY A 57 0.32 -5.90 -3.65
C GLY A 57 -1.07 -5.95 -3.01
N SER A 58 -1.87 -6.98 -3.30
CA SER A 58 -3.18 -7.18 -2.67
C SER A 58 -3.05 -7.45 -1.18
N MET A 59 -2.05 -8.23 -0.75
CA MET A 59 -1.75 -8.43 0.67
C MET A 59 -1.37 -7.11 1.36
N GLY A 60 -0.60 -6.25 0.68
CA GLY A 60 -0.30 -4.90 1.15
C GLY A 60 -1.54 -4.02 1.29
N LEU A 61 -2.48 -4.07 0.33
CA LEU A 61 -3.75 -3.33 0.40
C LEU A 61 -4.63 -3.84 1.55
N ILE A 62 -4.75 -5.15 1.72
CA ILE A 62 -5.52 -5.77 2.81
C ILE A 62 -4.98 -5.28 4.16
N LYS A 63 -3.66 -5.35 4.35
CA LYS A 63 -3.00 -4.84 5.55
C LYS A 63 -3.25 -3.34 5.74
N ALA A 64 -3.24 -2.56 4.66
CA ALA A 64 -3.54 -1.14 4.71
C ALA A 64 -4.97 -0.88 5.19
N VAL A 65 -5.96 -1.59 4.65
CA VAL A 65 -7.37 -1.46 5.09
C VAL A 65 -7.50 -1.77 6.58
N ASP A 66 -6.90 -2.87 7.02
CA ASP A 66 -7.00 -3.34 8.40
C ASP A 66 -6.38 -2.36 9.40
N GLN A 67 -5.22 -1.78 9.06
CA GLN A 67 -4.45 -0.93 9.98
C GLN A 67 -4.76 0.56 9.85
N PHE A 68 -5.41 1.00 8.76
CA PHE A 68 -5.69 2.41 8.56
C PHE A 68 -6.64 2.98 9.62
N ASP A 69 -6.39 4.22 10.03
CA ASP A 69 -7.24 4.98 10.93
C ASP A 69 -7.83 6.19 10.18
N PRO A 70 -9.15 6.16 9.87
CA PRO A 70 -9.83 7.26 9.19
C PRO A 70 -9.84 8.59 9.96
N GLY A 71 -9.54 8.58 11.26
CA GLY A 71 -9.40 9.80 12.06
C GLY A 71 -8.13 10.58 11.75
N ARG A 72 -7.17 9.99 11.03
CA ARG A 72 -5.95 10.66 10.60
C ARG A 72 -6.24 11.60 9.43
N GLN A 73 -5.67 12.80 9.47
CA GLN A 73 -5.71 13.76 8.35
C GLN A 73 -4.78 13.33 7.19
N VAL A 74 -4.93 12.13 6.66
CA VAL A 74 -4.20 11.64 5.47
C VAL A 74 -5.17 10.80 4.65
N LYS A 75 -5.08 10.92 3.33
CA LYS A 75 -5.90 10.11 2.42
C LYS A 75 -5.51 8.64 2.52
N PHE A 76 -6.49 7.75 2.45
CA PHE A 76 -6.24 6.30 2.52
C PHE A 76 -5.32 5.85 1.38
N GLU A 77 -5.48 6.41 0.19
CA GLU A 77 -4.68 6.08 -0.99
C GLU A 77 -3.19 6.32 -0.77
N THR A 78 -2.81 7.46 -0.16
CA THR A 78 -1.42 7.78 0.18
C THR A 78 -0.83 6.71 1.10
N TYR A 79 -1.56 6.34 2.15
CA TYR A 79 -1.14 5.29 3.08
C TYR A 79 -1.03 3.93 2.39
N ALA A 80 -2.07 3.53 1.63
CA ALA A 80 -2.14 2.23 0.98
C ALA A 80 -1.04 2.03 -0.05
N ILE A 81 -0.70 3.05 -0.85
CA ILE A 81 0.36 2.96 -1.87
C ILE A 81 1.70 2.57 -1.25
N ALA A 82 2.07 3.15 -0.11
CA ALA A 82 3.32 2.82 0.58
C ALA A 82 3.35 1.34 1.00
N LEU A 83 2.26 0.83 1.56
CA LEU A 83 2.16 -0.57 2.02
C LEU A 83 2.11 -1.56 0.86
N ILE A 84 1.35 -1.27 -0.19
CA ILE A 84 1.29 -2.07 -1.42
C ILE A 84 2.69 -2.16 -2.04
N ARG A 85 3.38 -1.02 -2.16
CA ARG A 85 4.74 -0.96 -2.70
C ARG A 85 5.72 -1.77 -1.87
N GLY A 86 5.67 -1.64 -0.54
CA GLY A 86 6.51 -2.41 0.38
C GLY A 86 6.31 -3.92 0.20
N ALA A 87 5.05 -4.37 0.15
CA ALA A 87 4.72 -5.79 -0.04
C ALA A 87 5.23 -6.32 -1.39
N ILE A 88 5.10 -5.54 -2.46
CA ILE A 88 5.64 -5.90 -3.77
C ILE A 88 7.17 -6.00 -3.71
N LEU A 89 7.85 -4.98 -3.18
CA LEU A 89 9.31 -4.98 -3.09
C LEU A 89 9.87 -6.12 -2.24
N GLU A 90 9.15 -6.52 -1.18
CA GLU A 90 9.53 -7.66 -0.34
C GLU A 90 9.42 -8.97 -1.11
N SER A 91 8.30 -9.22 -1.79
CA SER A 91 8.14 -10.41 -2.64
C SER A 91 9.22 -10.48 -3.73
N LEU A 92 9.62 -9.34 -4.31
CA LEU A 92 10.71 -9.29 -5.28
C LEU A 92 12.10 -9.57 -4.69
N ARG A 93 12.29 -9.31 -3.38
CA ARG A 93 13.55 -9.60 -2.68
C ARG A 93 13.66 -11.09 -2.38
N GLU A 94 12.56 -11.74 -1.99
CA GLU A 94 12.51 -13.18 -1.74
C GLU A 94 12.89 -13.98 -3.00
N GLU A 95 12.53 -13.47 -4.18
CA GLU A 95 12.86 -14.05 -5.49
C GLU A 95 14.25 -13.64 -6.03
N ASP A 96 15.12 -13.04 -5.20
CA ASP A 96 16.50 -12.60 -5.50
C ASP A 96 16.66 -11.60 -6.68
N TRP A 97 15.57 -11.06 -7.20
CA TRP A 97 15.58 -10.35 -8.49
C TRP A 97 15.95 -8.86 -8.42
N VAL A 98 15.73 -8.16 -7.30
CA VAL A 98 15.67 -6.68 -7.30
C VAL A 98 16.94 -6.00 -7.86
N PRO A 99 16.88 -5.32 -9.02
CA PRO A 99 18.04 -4.61 -9.56
C PRO A 99 18.56 -3.53 -8.60
N ARG A 100 19.88 -3.26 -8.63
CA ARG A 100 20.54 -2.30 -7.71
C ARG A 100 19.87 -0.93 -7.71
N SER A 101 19.44 -0.41 -8.87
CA SER A 101 18.76 0.88 -9.01
C SER A 101 17.41 0.94 -8.27
N ILE A 102 16.66 -0.16 -8.24
CA ILE A 102 15.40 -0.27 -7.49
C ILE A 102 15.69 -0.37 -6.00
N ARG A 103 16.72 -1.14 -5.60
CA ARG A 103 17.21 -1.20 -4.22
C ARG A 103 17.60 0.17 -3.68
N GLU A 104 18.36 0.96 -4.44
CA GLU A 104 18.77 2.31 -4.02
C GLU A 104 17.57 3.27 -3.89
N ARG A 105 16.60 3.22 -4.82
CA ARG A 105 15.37 4.03 -4.71
C ARG A 105 14.52 3.62 -3.51
N ALA A 106 14.38 2.32 -3.25
CA ALA A 106 13.65 1.82 -2.08
C ALA A 106 14.32 2.25 -0.77
N LYS A 107 15.65 2.09 -0.65
CA LYS A 107 16.44 2.56 0.50
C LYS A 107 16.34 4.05 0.73
N THR A 108 16.37 4.84 -0.36
CA THR A 108 16.26 6.30 -0.26
C THR A 108 14.88 6.69 0.26
N LEU A 109 13.83 6.02 -0.20
CA LEU A 109 12.47 6.24 0.29
C LEU A 109 12.34 5.80 1.76
N GLU A 110 12.80 4.61 2.12
CA GLU A 110 12.82 4.11 3.50
C GLU A 110 13.57 5.06 4.43
N ARG A 111 14.73 5.60 4.02
CA ARG A 111 15.46 6.58 4.82
C ARG A 111 14.70 7.88 4.96
N ALA A 112 14.15 8.41 3.89
CA ALA A 112 13.32 9.62 3.96
C ALA A 112 12.15 9.40 4.91
N PHE A 113 11.50 8.24 4.83
CA PHE A 113 10.43 7.88 5.75
C PHE A 113 10.93 7.76 7.20
N PHE A 114 12.02 7.05 7.45
CA PHE A 114 12.55 6.88 8.80
C PHE A 114 13.02 8.20 9.44
N GLU A 115 13.66 9.09 8.67
CA GLU A 115 14.07 10.41 9.15
C GLU A 115 12.87 11.30 9.48
N LEU A 116 11.85 11.31 8.62
CA LEU A 116 10.60 11.98 8.93
C LEU A 116 9.95 11.37 10.18
N GLU A 117 10.00 10.05 10.36
CA GLU A 117 9.40 9.35 11.50
C GLU A 117 10.08 9.73 12.83
N LEU A 118 11.41 9.77 12.84
CA LEU A 118 12.22 10.22 13.97
C LEU A 118 11.96 11.69 14.31
N SER A 119 11.80 12.55 13.30
CA SER A 119 11.54 13.98 13.53
C SER A 119 10.12 14.26 14.03
N LEU A 120 9.15 13.43 13.63
CA LEU A 120 7.73 13.63 13.92
C LEU A 120 7.24 12.82 15.14
N GLY A 121 8.01 11.85 15.62
CA GLY A 121 7.60 10.89 16.66
C GLY A 121 6.43 9.99 16.23
N ARG A 122 6.17 9.92 14.92
CA ARG A 122 5.04 9.23 14.28
C ARG A 122 5.35 9.02 12.80
N PRO A 123 4.70 8.05 12.12
CA PRO A 123 4.94 7.79 10.71
C PRO A 123 4.81 9.07 9.84
N PRO A 124 5.71 9.27 8.86
CA PRO A 124 5.71 10.41 7.95
C PRO A 124 4.40 10.50 7.15
N LYS A 125 4.00 11.73 6.85
CA LYS A 125 3.00 12.00 5.82
C LYS A 125 3.71 12.55 4.59
N GLU A 126 3.40 12.01 3.42
CA GLU A 126 3.82 12.57 2.13
C GLU A 126 2.97 13.81 1.83
N ASP A 127 3.59 14.98 1.77
CA ASP A 127 3.09 16.16 1.03
C ASP A 127 3.84 16.28 -0.30
#